data_AF-A0A7J3KSL0-F1
#
_entry.id   AF-A0A7J3KSL0-F1
#
_cell.length_a   1.000
_cell.length_b   1.000
_cell.length_c   1.000
_cell.angle_alpha   90.00
_cell.angle_beta   90.00
_cell.angle_gamma   90.00
#
_symmetry.space_group_name_H-M   'P 1'
#
loop_
_entity.id
_entity.type
_entity.pdbx_description
1 polymer ?
#
loop_
_entity_poly.entity_id
_entity_poly.type
_entity_poly.pdbx_seq_one_letter_code
_entity_poly.pdbx_strand_id
1 'polypeptide(L)'
;RTDTPVPLPKSYIDGMVSYMSGNIHKVCDAGRLYISIQPDGAVIPCSTRDDVILGNLIKERLEMIIDRERSMIMRIAEHCDGCWLTCTTGISLTFREPTEIIRSYWRMKSKIRTTTF
;
A
#
# COMPACT_ATOMS: atom_id res chain seq x y z
N ARG A 1 5.85 27.34 9.56
CA ARG A 1 5.50 25.94 9.26
C ARG A 1 4.85 25.41 10.53
N THR A 2 3.53 25.27 10.55
CA THR A 2 2.81 24.78 11.73
C THR A 2 2.93 23.27 11.73
N ASP A 3 3.77 22.75 12.63
CA ASP A 3 3.92 21.32 12.90
C ASP A 3 2.67 20.81 13.64
N THR A 4 1.52 20.86 12.97
CA THR A 4 0.32 20.22 13.49
C THR A 4 0.46 18.73 13.21
N PRO A 5 0.69 17.88 14.24
CA PRO A 5 0.79 16.44 14.01
C PRO A 5 -0.53 15.97 13.44
N VAL A 6 -0.49 15.29 12.28
CA VAL A 6 -1.66 14.63 11.71
C VAL A 6 -2.05 13.51 12.69
N PRO A 7 -3.22 13.57 13.34
CA PRO A 7 -3.61 12.55 14.31
C PRO A 7 -3.96 11.27 13.55
N LEU A 8 -3.00 10.35 13.46
CA LEU A 8 -3.25 9.01 12.96
C LEU A 8 -3.89 8.17 14.08
N PRO A 9 -4.91 7.35 13.78
CA PRO A 9 -5.45 6.40 14.75
C PRO A 9 -4.33 5.53 15.34
N LYS A 10 -4.37 5.23 16.64
CA LYS A 10 -3.36 4.36 17.29
C LYS A 10 -3.20 3.01 16.57
N SER A 11 -4.31 2.45 16.10
CA SER A 11 -4.36 1.26 15.26
C SER A 11 -3.47 1.39 14.01
N TYR A 12 -3.43 2.57 13.38
CA TYR A 12 -2.61 2.84 12.21
C TYR A 12 -1.11 2.88 12.54
N ILE A 13 -0.72 3.36 13.73
CA ILE A 13 0.67 3.37 14.20
C ILE A 13 1.11 1.94 14.59
N ASP A 14 0.28 1.24 15.37
CA ASP A 14 0.56 -0.12 15.82
C ASP A 14 0.63 -1.08 14.61
N GLY A 15 -0.28 -0.92 13.64
CA GLY A 15 -0.30 -1.70 12.41
C GLY A 15 1.01 -1.58 11.61
N MET A 16 1.64 -0.40 11.62
CA MET A 16 2.93 -0.17 10.95
C MET A 16 4.02 -1.09 11.51
N VAL A 17 4.09 -1.23 12.83
CA VAL A 17 5.09 -2.06 13.50
C VAL A 17 4.88 -3.53 13.13
N SER A 18 3.63 -4.00 13.15
CA SER A 18 3.29 -5.37 12.73
C SER A 18 3.57 -5.62 11.25
N TYR A 19 3.34 -4.62 10.40
CA TYR A 19 3.64 -4.67 8.98
C TYR A 19 5.14 -4.76 8.68
N MET A 20 5.95 -3.89 9.31
CA MET A 20 7.41 -3.89 9.14
C MET A 20 8.07 -5.17 9.69
N SER A 21 7.47 -5.77 10.73
CA SER A 21 7.95 -7.02 11.31
C SER A 21 7.46 -8.29 10.59
N GLY A 22 6.77 -8.15 9.46
CA GLY A 22 6.29 -9.27 8.64
C GLY A 22 5.15 -10.07 9.29
N ASN A 23 4.50 -9.52 10.33
CA ASN A 23 3.37 -10.18 11.01
C ASN A 23 2.03 -9.95 10.32
N ILE A 24 2.00 -9.14 9.25
CA ILE A 24 0.84 -8.84 8.44
C ILE A 24 1.23 -9.06 6.98
N HIS A 25 0.34 -9.69 6.20
CA HIS A 25 0.56 -9.87 4.78
C HIS A 25 0.69 -8.53 4.04
N LYS A 26 1.74 -8.41 3.23
CA LYS A 26 1.99 -7.26 2.38
C LYS A 26 1.13 -7.37 1.13
N VAL A 27 0.00 -6.67 1.11
CA VAL A 27 -0.95 -6.70 -0.01
C VAL A 27 -0.74 -5.49 -0.92
N CYS A 28 -0.52 -5.71 -2.22
CA CYS A 28 -0.46 -4.63 -3.20
C CYS A 28 -1.65 -4.71 -4.17
N ASP A 29 -2.31 -3.57 -4.40
CA ASP A 29 -3.41 -3.43 -5.36
C ASP A 29 -3.10 -2.44 -6.49
N ALA A 30 -1.83 -2.01 -6.59
CA ALA A 30 -1.36 -1.11 -7.63
C ALA A 30 -1.60 -1.71 -9.03
N GLY A 31 -2.11 -0.90 -9.94
CA GLY A 31 -2.59 -1.27 -11.27
C GLY A 31 -3.82 -2.18 -11.33
N ARG A 32 -4.28 -2.76 -10.21
CA ARG A 32 -5.54 -3.53 -10.15
C ARG A 32 -6.74 -2.67 -9.75
N LEU A 33 -6.57 -1.84 -8.71
CA LEU A 33 -7.64 -0.98 -8.20
C LEU A 33 -7.37 0.51 -8.43
N TYR A 34 -6.09 0.88 -8.57
CA TYR A 34 -5.67 2.25 -8.76
C TYR A 34 -4.36 2.27 -9.53
N ILE A 35 -4.06 3.41 -10.14
CA ILE A 35 -2.80 3.74 -10.81
C ILE A 35 -2.42 5.16 -10.41
N SER A 36 -1.18 5.57 -10.70
CA SER A 36 -0.78 6.97 -10.59
C SER A 36 -0.52 7.55 -11.97
N ILE A 37 -0.92 8.82 -12.16
CA ILE A 37 -0.70 9.60 -13.37
C ILE A 37 0.18 10.77 -12.98
N GLN A 38 1.34 10.86 -13.63
CA GLN A 38 2.31 11.93 -13.42
C GLN A 38 1.90 13.20 -14.19
N PRO A 39 2.42 14.39 -13.82
CA PRO A 39 2.06 15.65 -14.47
C PRO A 39 2.34 15.72 -15.98
N ASP A 40 3.31 14.95 -16.47
CA ASP A 40 3.65 14.79 -17.89
C ASP A 40 2.77 13.77 -18.62
N GLY A 41 1.76 13.24 -17.94
CA GLY A 41 0.85 12.22 -18.44
C GLY A 41 1.37 10.79 -18.33
N ALA A 42 2.57 10.55 -17.80
CA ALA A 42 3.07 9.19 -17.62
C ALA A 42 2.19 8.40 -16.66
N VAL A 43 1.84 7.19 -17.05
CA VAL A 43 1.06 6.25 -16.24
C VAL A 43 2.02 5.29 -15.56
N ILE A 44 1.98 5.26 -14.23
CA ILE A 44 2.82 4.41 -13.40
C ILE A 44 1.93 3.58 -12.46
N PRO A 45 2.36 2.39 -12.00
CA PRO A 45 1.50 1.50 -11.21
C PRO A 45 1.15 2.10 -9.84
N CYS A 46 2.09 2.80 -9.20
CA CYS A 46 1.85 3.58 -7.98
C CYS A 46 2.91 4.68 -7.84
N SER A 47 2.68 5.66 -6.97
CA SER A 47 3.59 6.78 -6.72
C SER A 47 4.96 6.39 -6.15
N THR A 48 5.12 5.16 -5.64
CA THR A 48 6.41 4.65 -5.13
C THR A 48 7.22 3.91 -6.20
N ARG A 49 6.64 3.67 -7.38
CA ARG A 49 7.27 2.96 -8.50
C ARG A 49 7.32 3.87 -9.73
N ASP A 50 7.99 5.01 -9.59
CA ASP A 50 8.25 5.94 -10.69
C ASP A 50 9.32 5.41 -11.67
N ASP A 51 10.02 4.34 -11.29
CA ASP A 51 10.90 3.54 -12.13
C ASP A 51 10.16 2.76 -13.23
N VAL A 52 8.84 2.57 -13.09
CA VAL A 52 8.04 1.81 -14.05
C VAL A 52 7.03 2.71 -14.76
N ILE A 53 7.23 2.89 -16.06
CA ILE A 53 6.31 3.61 -16.94
C ILE A 53 5.51 2.60 -17.76
N LEU A 54 4.19 2.58 -17.58
CA LEU A 54 3.26 1.70 -18.28
C LEU A 54 2.84 2.30 -19.64
N GLY A 55 2.77 3.62 -19.71
CA GLY A 55 2.38 4.36 -20.91
C GLY A 55 2.23 5.86 -20.64
N ASN A 56 1.57 6.58 -21.54
CA ASN A 56 1.32 8.01 -21.37
C ASN A 56 -0.06 8.41 -21.91
N LEU A 57 -0.88 9.05 -21.07
CA LEU A 57 -2.26 9.43 -21.39
C LEU A 57 -2.40 10.52 -22.44
N ILE A 58 -1.35 11.30 -22.68
CA ILE A 58 -1.33 12.30 -23.74
C ILE A 58 -1.23 11.61 -25.11
N LYS A 59 -0.67 10.39 -25.16
CA LYS A 59 -0.40 9.65 -26.41
C LYS A 59 -1.43 8.58 -26.74
N GLU A 60 -1.98 7.94 -25.72
CA GLU A 60 -2.89 6.81 -25.90
C GLU A 60 -3.94 6.72 -24.79
N ARG A 61 -5.02 5.99 -25.08
CA ARG A 61 -6.12 5.78 -24.14
C ARG A 61 -5.68 4.90 -22.96
N LEU A 62 -6.15 5.24 -21.76
CA LEU A 62 -5.78 4.54 -20.54
C LEU A 62 -6.09 3.05 -20.59
N GLU A 63 -7.25 2.68 -21.14
CA GLU A 63 -7.71 1.29 -21.21
C GLU A 63 -6.76 0.44 -22.05
N MET A 64 -6.22 1.01 -23.13
CA MET A 64 -5.23 0.36 -23.99
C MET A 64 -3.91 0.12 -23.26
N ILE A 65 -3.46 1.09 -22.46
CA ILE A 65 -2.27 0.96 -21.61
C ILE A 65 -2.45 -0.19 -20.62
N ILE A 66 -3.59 -0.20 -19.90
CA ILE A 66 -3.85 -1.18 -18.85
C ILE A 66 -3.95 -2.59 -19.44
N ASP A 67 -4.66 -2.77 -20.55
CA ASP A 67 -4.81 -4.10 -21.14
C ASP A 67 -3.50 -4.62 -21.75
N ARG A 68 -2.69 -3.74 -22.38
CA ARG A 68 -1.35 -4.09 -22.88
C ARG A 68 -0.42 -4.51 -21.75
N GLU A 69 -0.39 -3.73 -20.67
CA GLU A 69 0.57 -3.90 -19.57
C GLU A 69 0.04 -4.77 -18.42
N ARG A 70 -1.13 -5.41 -18.59
CA ARG A 70 -1.82 -6.17 -17.54
C ARG A 70 -0.91 -7.18 -16.84
N SER A 71 -0.11 -7.93 -17.60
CA SER A 71 0.80 -8.93 -17.05
C SER A 71 1.92 -8.31 -16.22
N MET A 72 2.48 -7.19 -16.68
CA MET A 72 3.50 -6.43 -15.95
C MET A 72 2.93 -5.87 -14.65
N ILE A 73 1.74 -5.27 -14.71
CA ILE A 73 1.01 -4.74 -13.56
C ILE A 73 0.82 -5.83 -12.50
N MET A 74 0.32 -7.01 -12.89
CA MET A 74 0.10 -8.12 -11.95
C MET A 74 1.41 -8.58 -11.33
N ARG A 75 2.47 -8.72 -12.15
CA ARG A 75 3.79 -9.11 -11.65
C ARG A 75 4.35 -8.10 -10.64
N ILE A 76 4.18 -6.80 -10.89
CA ILE A 76 4.60 -5.73 -9.96
C ILE A 76 3.83 -5.83 -8.65
N ALA A 77 2.52 -6.07 -8.69
CA ALA A 77 1.71 -6.22 -7.49
C ALA A 77 2.15 -7.45 -6.66
N GLU A 78 2.39 -8.60 -7.31
CA GLU A 78 2.82 -9.84 -6.66
C GLU A 78 4.20 -9.74 -5.99
N HIS A 79 5.11 -8.97 -6.57
CA HIS A 79 6.49 -8.82 -6.08
C HIS A 79 6.69 -7.53 -5.29
N CYS A 80 5.62 -6.79 -5.02
CA CYS A 80 5.70 -5.59 -4.22
C CYS A 80 5.81 -5.96 -2.74
N ASP A 81 6.87 -5.50 -2.10
CA ASP A 81 7.05 -5.56 -0.65
C ASP A 81 6.08 -4.67 0.14
N GLY A 82 5.17 -4.00 -0.58
CA GLY A 82 4.15 -3.06 -0.14
C GLY A 82 4.70 -1.82 0.58
N CYS A 83 3.84 -0.83 0.78
CA CYS A 83 4.24 0.46 1.36
C CYS A 83 3.19 0.95 2.36
N TRP A 84 3.36 0.66 3.65
CA TRP A 84 2.37 0.94 4.71
C TRP A 84 1.60 2.28 4.58
N LEU A 85 2.31 3.37 4.27
CA LEU A 85 1.76 4.73 4.22
C LEU A 85 1.34 5.20 2.82
N THR A 86 2.06 4.82 1.78
CA THR A 86 1.87 5.36 0.42
C THR A 86 1.01 4.49 -0.47
N CYS A 87 0.85 3.21 -0.14
CA CYS A 87 -0.03 2.33 -0.88
C CYS A 87 -1.34 2.12 -0.12
N THR A 88 -2.36 1.62 -0.82
CA THR A 88 -3.65 1.32 -0.22
C THR A 88 -3.62 0.15 0.76
N THR A 89 -2.48 -0.49 1.06
CA THR A 89 -2.41 -1.69 1.93
C THR A 89 -3.14 -1.52 3.25
N GLY A 90 -2.91 -0.42 3.98
CA GLY A 90 -3.58 -0.19 5.26
C GLY A 90 -5.12 -0.13 5.14
N ILE A 91 -5.61 0.44 4.03
CA ILE A 91 -7.04 0.51 3.70
C ILE A 91 -7.54 -0.87 3.23
N SER A 92 -6.87 -1.49 2.25
CA SER A 92 -7.20 -2.79 1.69
C SER A 92 -7.29 -3.87 2.78
N LEU A 93 -6.35 -3.90 3.72
CA LEU A 93 -6.38 -4.85 4.84
C LEU A 93 -7.54 -4.58 5.80
N THR A 94 -7.90 -3.31 6.04
CA THR A 94 -9.05 -2.95 6.90
C THR A 94 -10.36 -3.49 6.34
N PHE A 95 -10.51 -3.52 5.01
CA PHE A 95 -11.73 -4.01 4.37
C PHE A 95 -11.70 -5.51 4.04
N ARG A 96 -10.56 -6.07 3.65
CA ARG A 96 -10.45 -7.48 3.21
C ARG A 96 -10.19 -8.45 4.34
N GLU A 97 -9.39 -8.03 5.32
CA GLU A 97 -8.91 -8.89 6.40
C GLU A 97 -9.04 -8.21 7.77
N PRO A 98 -10.26 -7.77 8.14
CA PRO A 98 -10.48 -7.02 9.37
C PRO A 98 -10.04 -7.82 10.62
N THR A 99 -10.16 -9.14 10.59
CA THR A 99 -9.75 -10.02 11.68
C THR A 99 -8.24 -10.15 11.82
N GLU A 100 -7.46 -10.09 10.73
CA GLU A 100 -5.99 -10.09 10.79
C GLU A 100 -5.46 -8.81 11.44
N ILE A 101 -6.02 -7.67 11.06
CA ILE A 101 -5.71 -6.39 11.68
C ILE A 101 -6.04 -6.42 13.18
N ILE A 102 -7.25 -6.84 13.55
CA ILE A 102 -7.64 -6.94 14.96
C ILE A 102 -6.72 -7.90 15.73
N ARG A 103 -6.41 -9.07 15.18
CA ARG A 103 -5.49 -10.05 15.79
C ARG A 103 -4.08 -9.49 15.97
N SER A 104 -3.57 -8.74 15.00
CA SER A 104 -2.25 -8.08 15.10
C SER A 104 -2.21 -7.12 16.30
N TYR A 105 -3.27 -6.34 16.53
CA TYR A 105 -3.39 -5.47 17.69
C TYR A 105 -3.41 -6.23 19.01
N TRP A 106 -4.15 -7.34 19.07
CA TRP A 106 -4.17 -8.19 20.26
C TRP A 106 -2.79 -8.79 20.56
N ARG A 107 -2.07 -9.30 19.55
CA ARG A 107 -0.72 -9.85 19.71
C ARG A 107 0.29 -8.82 20.20
N MET A 108 0.22 -7.58 19.69
CA MET A 108 1.08 -6.49 20.17
C MET A 108 0.77 -6.12 21.63
N LYS A 109 -0.50 -5.98 22.01
CA LYS A 109 -0.88 -5.71 23.41
C LYS A 109 -0.39 -6.80 24.36
N SER A 110 -0.45 -8.06 23.94
CA SER A 110 0.07 -9.19 24.74
C SER A 110 1.58 -9.14 24.89
N LYS A 111 2.33 -8.81 23.83
CA LYS A 111 3.79 -8.64 23.90
C LYS A 111 4.21 -7.47 24.78
N ILE A 112 3.54 -6.31 24.69
CA ILE A 112 3.86 -5.13 25.50
C ILE A 112 3.66 -5.42 26.99
N ARG A 113 2.64 -6.20 27.37
CA ARG A 113 2.41 -6.58 28.77
C ARG A 113 3.52 -7.43 29.38
N THR A 114 4.21 -8.25 28.59
CA THR A 114 5.30 -9.12 29.04
C THR A 114 6.67 -8.44 29.14
N THR A 115 6.84 -7.23 28.59
CA THR A 115 8.14 -6.53 28.55
C THR A 115 8.24 -5.39 29.59
N THR A 116 7.23 -5.20 30.41
CA THR A 116 7.29 -4.27 31.56
C THR A 116 7.92 -5.01 32.74
N PHE A 117 9.20 -4.77 32.96
CA PHE A 117 9.92 -5.10 34.21
C PHE A 117 9.55 -4.10 35.31
#